data_AF-A0A1D2LS62-F1
#
_entry.id   AF-A0A1D2LS62-F1
#
_cell.length_a   1.000
_cell.length_b   1.000
_cell.length_c   1.000
_cell.angle_alpha   90.00
_cell.angle_beta   90.00
_cell.angle_gamma   90.00
#
_symmetry.space_group_name_H-M   'P 1'
#
loop_
_entity.id
_entity.type
_entity.pdbx_description
1 polymer ?
#
loop_
_entity_poly.entity_id
_entity_poly.type
_entity_poly.pdbx_seq_one_letter_code
_entity_poly.pdbx_strand_id
1 'polypeptide(L)'
;MKTMISLELLKIKRRRFFLPIILFVGVGLLWCTVIAVKEFNFNASNRNVLVIINDLVIVNSMIFPLLIGVLCSRLIEIEHSGKMFRLLQTNNQTIEKLFLAKNLIAISIILGLGIIQVLYLLSISIMNNLSFDLFSVLLFFFSYLVASFVLVELHLAISLFTEKQSIGIILALGGSFIGLVSGGMLPKIFQLFLPW
;
A
#
# COMPACT_ATOMS: atom_id res chain seq x y z
N MET A 1 -23.84 -1.84 -9.96
CA MET A 1 -22.48 -1.46 -9.53
C MET A 1 -22.50 -0.31 -8.52
N LYS A 2 -23.12 0.85 -8.82
CA LYS A 2 -23.22 1.98 -7.87
C LYS A 2 -23.77 1.60 -6.48
N THR A 3 -24.83 0.78 -6.42
CA THR A 3 -25.44 0.30 -5.17
C THR A 3 -24.54 -0.63 -4.36
N MET A 4 -23.64 -1.37 -5.01
CA MET A 4 -22.71 -2.27 -4.34
C MET A 4 -21.58 -1.48 -3.67
N ILE A 5 -21.05 -0.46 -4.37
CA ILE A 5 -19.98 0.40 -3.86
C ILE A 5 -20.46 1.19 -2.63
N SER A 6 -21.69 1.72 -2.65
CA SER A 6 -22.23 2.45 -1.49
C SER A 6 -22.40 1.56 -0.25
N LEU A 7 -22.81 0.30 -0.43
CA LEU A 7 -22.89 -0.67 0.66
C LEU A 7 -21.51 -0.98 1.26
N GLU A 8 -20.49 -1.17 0.42
CA GLU A 8 -19.12 -1.39 0.87
C GLU A 8 -18.56 -0.21 1.67
N LEU A 9 -18.81 1.03 1.22
CA LEU A 9 -18.39 2.23 1.94
C LEU A 9 -19.04 2.34 3.33
N LEU A 10 -20.31 1.94 3.46
CA LEU A 10 -21.00 1.90 4.76
C LEU A 10 -20.41 0.84 5.70
N LYS A 11 -19.99 -0.32 5.17
CA LYS A 11 -19.31 -1.37 5.95
C LYS A 11 -17.99 -0.87 6.52
N ILE A 12 -17.21 -0.15 5.71
CA ILE A 12 -15.91 0.43 6.10
C ILE A 12 -16.09 1.49 7.20
N LYS A 13 -17.09 2.37 7.07
CA LYS A 13 -17.34 3.47 8.02
C LYS A 13 -17.65 2.99 9.45
N ARG A 14 -18.30 1.83 9.60
CA ARG A 14 -18.77 1.32 10.90
C ARG A 14 -17.69 0.57 11.69
N ARG A 15 -16.54 0.27 11.10
CA ARG A 15 -15.44 -0.45 11.77
C ARG A 15 -14.21 0.44 11.83
N ARG A 16 -13.32 0.18 12.79
CA ARG A 16 -11.99 0.84 12.91
C ARG A 16 -11.04 0.37 11.79
N PHE A 17 -11.51 0.43 10.55
CA PHE A 17 -10.86 -0.10 9.36
C PHE A 17 -9.58 0.68 9.05
N PHE A 18 -9.61 2.01 9.19
CA PHE A 18 -8.48 2.88 8.87
C PHE A 18 -7.36 2.89 9.92
N LEU A 19 -7.59 2.39 11.14
CA LEU A 19 -6.56 2.39 12.19
C LEU A 19 -5.23 1.71 11.79
N PRO A 20 -5.20 0.46 11.29
CA PRO A 20 -3.95 -0.15 10.85
C PRO A 20 -3.30 0.59 9.69
N ILE A 21 -4.09 1.15 8.77
CA ILE A 21 -3.58 1.89 7.61
C ILE A 21 -2.83 3.14 8.09
N ILE A 22 -3.47 3.91 8.98
CA ILE A 22 -2.86 5.10 9.60
C ILE A 22 -1.59 4.72 10.36
N LEU A 23 -1.60 3.59 11.09
CA LEU A 23 -0.46 3.13 11.86
C LEU A 23 0.72 2.77 10.95
N PHE A 24 0.52 1.98 9.89
CA PHE A 24 1.60 1.60 8.97
C PHE A 24 2.17 2.80 8.22
N VAL A 25 1.31 3.69 7.71
CA VAL A 25 1.76 4.91 7.02
C VAL A 25 2.49 5.83 7.97
N GLY A 26 1.99 6.00 9.20
CA GLY A 26 2.65 6.80 10.23
C GLY A 26 4.04 6.28 10.56
N VAL A 27 4.17 4.97 10.79
CA VAL A 27 5.48 4.33 11.05
C VAL A 27 6.42 4.51 9.86
N GLY A 28 5.95 4.33 8.62
CA GLY A 28 6.78 4.50 7.43
C GLY A 28 7.28 5.92 7.23
N LEU A 29 6.39 6.91 7.36
CA LEU A 29 6.79 8.32 7.24
C LEU A 29 7.73 8.72 8.38
N LEU A 30 7.49 8.27 9.62
CA LEU A 30 8.41 8.52 10.73
C LEU A 30 9.78 7.88 10.53
N TRP A 31 9.83 6.70 9.92
CA TRP A 31 11.11 6.08 9.57
C TRP A 31 11.85 6.96 8.54
N CYS A 32 11.17 7.35 7.45
CA CYS A 32 11.77 8.20 6.43
C CYS A 32 12.25 9.55 6.99
N THR A 33 11.53 10.17 7.94
CA THR A 33 11.97 11.44 8.54
C THR A 33 13.24 11.26 9.36
N VAL A 34 13.33 10.17 10.14
CA VAL A 34 14.53 9.86 10.93
C VAL A 34 15.75 9.67 10.01
N ILE A 35 15.58 8.97 8.87
CA ILE A 35 16.66 8.82 7.89
C ILE A 35 17.03 10.18 7.29
N ALA A 36 16.06 10.94 6.79
CA ALA A 36 16.32 12.23 6.16
C ALA A 36 17.05 13.22 7.10
N VAL A 37 16.65 13.30 8.37
CA VAL A 37 17.32 14.15 9.38
C VAL A 37 18.77 13.70 9.59
N LYS A 38 19.01 12.39 9.65
CA LYS A 38 20.37 11.86 9.78
C LYS A 38 21.22 12.27 8.58
N GLU A 39 20.74 12.03 7.36
CA GLU A 39 21.49 12.33 6.15
C GLU A 39 21.84 13.82 6.01
N PHE A 40 20.89 14.71 6.31
CA PHE A 40 21.12 16.16 6.23
C PHE A 40 22.12 16.70 7.24
N ASN A 41 22.29 16.02 8.37
CA ASN A 41 23.27 16.37 9.39
C ASN A 41 24.69 15.89 9.04
N PHE A 42 24.83 14.75 8.36
CA PHE A 42 26.14 14.17 8.06
C PHE A 42 26.74 14.62 6.72
N ASN A 43 25.94 14.85 5.68
CA ASN A 43 26.43 15.20 4.34
C ASN A 43 25.67 16.38 3.73
N ALA A 44 26.21 17.59 3.86
CA ALA A 44 25.62 18.80 3.28
C ALA A 44 25.55 18.77 1.74
N SER A 45 26.41 17.99 1.06
CA SER A 45 26.44 17.83 -0.40
C SER A 45 25.34 16.92 -0.97
N ASN A 46 24.66 16.12 -0.13
CA ASN A 46 23.62 15.18 -0.57
C ASN A 46 22.19 15.70 -0.39
N ARG A 47 22.01 17.02 -0.26
CA ARG A 47 20.69 17.66 -0.13
C ARG A 47 19.92 17.66 -1.45
N ASN A 48 19.41 16.49 -1.84
CA ASN A 48 18.60 16.31 -3.03
C ASN A 48 17.36 15.47 -2.70
N VAL A 49 16.22 15.83 -3.30
CA VAL A 49 14.94 15.11 -3.19
C VAL A 49 15.07 13.66 -3.62
N LEU A 50 15.98 13.37 -4.56
CA LEU A 50 16.24 12.02 -5.06
C LEU A 50 16.66 11.04 -3.95
N VAL A 51 17.38 11.52 -2.93
CA VAL A 51 17.82 10.68 -1.82
C VAL A 51 16.62 10.27 -0.95
N ILE A 52 15.76 11.23 -0.62
CA ILE A 52 14.51 10.96 0.13
C ILE A 52 13.58 10.03 -0.67
N ILE A 53 13.50 10.20 -2.00
CA ILE A 53 12.73 9.30 -2.86
C ILE A 53 13.27 7.87 -2.74
N ASN A 54 14.59 7.69 -2.78
CA ASN A 54 15.19 6.37 -2.64
C ASN A 54 14.89 5.74 -1.26
N ASP A 55 14.97 6.52 -0.19
CA ASP A 55 14.59 6.05 1.15
C ASP A 55 13.12 5.64 1.23
N LEU A 56 12.23 6.43 0.63
CA LEU A 56 10.82 6.09 0.54
C LEU A 56 10.60 4.80 -0.25
N VAL A 57 11.32 4.57 -1.35
CA VAL A 57 11.22 3.32 -2.11
C VAL A 57 11.61 2.12 -1.24
N ILE A 58 12.70 2.24 -0.48
CA ILE A 58 13.18 1.17 0.41
C ILE A 58 12.19 0.92 1.57
N VAL A 59 11.72 1.98 2.23
CA VAL A 59 10.74 1.84 3.30
C VAL A 59 9.43 1.26 2.74
N ASN A 60 9.04 1.66 1.53
CA ASN A 60 7.83 1.18 0.90
C ASN A 60 7.91 -0.31 0.53
N SER A 61 9.06 -0.79 0.04
CA SER A 61 9.22 -2.22 -0.29
C SER A 61 9.02 -3.11 0.93
N MET A 62 9.28 -2.59 2.14
CA MET A 62 8.97 -3.30 3.38
C MET A 62 7.52 -3.08 3.85
N ILE A 63 7.06 -1.83 3.94
CA ILE A 63 5.80 -1.52 4.64
C ILE A 63 4.56 -1.80 3.78
N PHE A 64 4.61 -1.51 2.47
CA PHE A 64 3.42 -1.57 1.62
C PHE A 64 2.90 -2.98 1.35
N PRO A 65 3.74 -4.01 1.13
CA PRO A 65 3.25 -5.38 1.06
C PRO A 65 2.38 -5.77 2.26
N LEU A 66 2.86 -5.46 3.46
CA LEU A 66 2.15 -5.73 4.70
C LEU A 66 0.84 -4.92 4.80
N LEU A 67 0.91 -3.62 4.53
CA LEU A 67 -0.26 -2.73 4.55
C LEU A 67 -1.33 -3.24 3.60
N ILE A 68 -0.96 -3.58 2.36
CA ILE A 68 -1.88 -4.07 1.33
C ILE A 68 -2.47 -5.43 1.74
N GLY A 69 -1.65 -6.33 2.28
CA GLY A 69 -2.12 -7.61 2.80
C GLY A 69 -3.17 -7.46 3.90
N VAL A 70 -2.92 -6.57 4.88
CA VAL A 70 -3.88 -6.26 5.95
C VAL A 70 -5.13 -5.59 5.40
N LEU A 71 -4.98 -4.66 4.46
CA LEU A 71 -6.09 -3.94 3.82
C LEU A 71 -7.01 -4.92 3.08
N CYS A 72 -6.47 -5.74 2.20
CA CYS A 72 -7.25 -6.73 1.43
C CYS A 72 -7.90 -7.77 2.34
N SER A 73 -7.16 -8.25 3.34
CA SER A 73 -7.67 -9.20 4.33
C SER A 73 -8.88 -8.65 5.07
N ARG A 74 -8.81 -7.40 5.57
CA ARG A 74 -9.92 -6.75 6.27
C ARG A 74 -11.11 -6.44 5.37
N LEU A 75 -10.86 -6.08 4.11
CA LEU A 75 -11.94 -5.83 3.15
C LEU A 75 -12.81 -7.08 2.94
N ILE A 76 -12.19 -8.27 2.92
CA ILE A 76 -12.89 -9.52 2.62
C ILE A 76 -13.32 -10.26 3.89
N GLU A 77 -12.66 -10.06 5.04
CA GLU A 77 -13.06 -10.59 6.34
C GLU A 77 -14.54 -10.31 6.65
N ILE A 78 -15.03 -9.13 6.25
CA ILE A 78 -16.42 -8.71 6.44
C ILE A 78 -17.39 -9.64 5.69
N GLU A 79 -16.97 -10.21 4.56
CA GLU A 79 -17.81 -11.11 3.77
C GLU A 79 -17.85 -12.53 4.34
N HIS A 80 -16.69 -13.05 4.77
CA HIS A 80 -16.57 -14.37 5.39
C HIS A 80 -17.25 -14.42 6.76
N SER A 81 -16.90 -13.48 7.66
CA SER A 81 -17.46 -13.43 9.02
C SER A 81 -18.97 -13.15 9.04
N GLY A 82 -19.46 -12.36 8.07
CA GLY A 82 -20.88 -12.02 7.95
C GLY A 82 -21.73 -13.04 7.18
N LYS A 83 -21.15 -14.13 6.66
CA LYS A 83 -21.79 -15.07 5.69
C LYS A 83 -22.45 -14.33 4.51
N MET A 84 -21.88 -13.19 4.11
CA MET A 84 -22.47 -12.27 3.15
C MET A 84 -22.50 -12.85 1.73
N PHE A 85 -21.63 -13.81 1.42
CA PHE A 85 -21.63 -14.50 0.13
C PHE A 85 -23.00 -15.12 -0.20
N ARG A 86 -23.71 -15.68 0.80
CA ARG A 86 -25.06 -16.23 0.60
C ARG A 86 -26.08 -15.13 0.35
N LEU A 87 -25.99 -14.00 1.05
CA LEU A 87 -26.84 -12.83 0.84
C LEU A 87 -26.62 -12.16 -0.52
N LEU A 88 -25.39 -12.19 -1.04
CA LEU A 88 -25.09 -11.69 -2.39
C LEU A 88 -25.74 -12.56 -3.46
N GLN A 89 -25.68 -13.88 -3.30
CA GLN A 89 -26.35 -14.82 -4.21
C GLN A 89 -27.87 -14.61 -4.22
N THR A 90 -28.51 -14.40 -3.06
CA THR A 90 -29.96 -14.13 -3.00
C THR A 90 -30.35 -12.77 -3.60
N ASN A 91 -29.44 -11.80 -3.59
CA ASN A 91 -29.66 -10.46 -4.18
C ASN A 91 -29.19 -10.34 -5.64
N ASN A 92 -28.97 -11.48 -6.32
CA ASN A 92 -28.54 -11.56 -7.72
C ASN A 92 -27.23 -10.78 -8.01
N GLN A 93 -26.34 -10.70 -7.01
CA GLN A 93 -24.99 -10.13 -7.14
C GLN A 93 -23.97 -11.25 -7.34
N THR A 94 -23.00 -11.02 -8.24
CA THR A 94 -21.94 -11.98 -8.55
C THR A 94 -20.67 -11.70 -7.76
N ILE A 95 -19.85 -12.73 -7.56
CA ILE A 95 -18.54 -12.63 -6.91
C ILE A 95 -17.61 -11.68 -7.70
N GLU A 96 -17.72 -11.66 -9.03
CA GLU A 96 -16.97 -10.74 -9.89
C GLU A 96 -17.30 -9.27 -9.60
N LYS A 97 -18.58 -8.93 -9.43
CA LYS A 97 -19.00 -7.56 -9.09
C LYS A 97 -18.50 -7.15 -7.70
N LEU A 98 -18.43 -8.10 -6.77
CA LEU A 98 -17.84 -7.88 -5.45
C LEU A 98 -16.34 -7.65 -5.55
N PHE A 99 -15.63 -8.47 -6.33
CA PHE A 99 -14.19 -8.34 -6.59
C PHE A 99 -13.88 -6.94 -7.12
N LEU A 100 -14.55 -6.53 -8.21
CA LEU A 100 -14.33 -5.23 -8.83
C LEU A 100 -14.64 -4.07 -7.88
N ALA A 101 -15.70 -4.17 -7.07
CA ALA A 101 -16.04 -3.14 -6.09
C ALA A 101 -14.95 -3.02 -5.00
N LYS A 102 -14.46 -4.14 -4.46
CA LYS A 102 -13.42 -4.13 -3.43
C LYS A 102 -12.08 -3.67 -4.00
N ASN A 103 -11.75 -4.07 -5.22
CA ASN A 103 -10.54 -3.63 -5.91
C ASN A 103 -10.55 -2.11 -6.10
N LEU A 104 -11.65 -1.54 -6.60
CA LEU A 104 -11.78 -0.09 -6.78
C LEU A 104 -11.64 0.68 -5.46
N ILE A 105 -12.17 0.15 -4.36
CA ILE A 105 -11.99 0.73 -3.02
C ILE A 105 -10.53 0.64 -2.57
N ALA A 106 -9.90 -0.52 -2.73
CA ALA A 106 -8.50 -0.72 -2.35
C ALA A 106 -7.58 0.23 -3.13
N ILE A 107 -7.75 0.32 -4.44
CA ILE A 107 -6.99 1.23 -5.32
C ILE A 107 -7.23 2.68 -4.94
N SER A 108 -8.47 3.08 -4.63
CA SER A 108 -8.79 4.44 -4.17
C SER A 108 -8.04 4.80 -2.88
N ILE A 109 -7.94 3.86 -1.94
CA ILE A 109 -7.15 4.04 -0.71
C ILE A 109 -5.66 4.18 -1.05
N ILE A 110 -5.11 3.30 -1.88
CA ILE A 110 -3.71 3.33 -2.31
C ILE A 110 -3.35 4.62 -3.04
N LEU A 111 -4.25 5.13 -3.90
CA LEU A 111 -4.12 6.44 -4.55
C LEU A 111 -4.03 7.56 -3.50
N GLY A 112 -4.94 7.56 -2.51
CA GLY A 112 -4.90 8.51 -1.40
C GLY A 112 -3.58 8.45 -0.63
N LEU A 113 -3.05 7.25 -0.36
CA LEU A 113 -1.76 7.06 0.29
C LEU A 113 -0.59 7.56 -0.58
N GLY A 114 -0.66 7.37 -1.89
CA GLY A 114 0.33 7.92 -2.82
C GLY A 114 0.35 9.44 -2.81
N ILE A 115 -0.82 10.08 -2.76
CA ILE A 115 -0.92 11.55 -2.64
C ILE A 115 -0.30 12.02 -1.31
N ILE A 116 -0.54 11.31 -0.21
CA ILE A 116 0.08 11.63 1.09
C ILE A 116 1.61 11.57 1.01
N GLN A 117 2.19 10.59 0.30
CA GLN A 117 3.64 10.49 0.11
C GLN A 117 4.19 11.63 -0.76
N VAL A 118 3.47 12.06 -1.79
CA VAL A 118 3.85 13.23 -2.59
C VAL A 118 3.79 14.51 -1.76
N LEU A 119 2.75 14.69 -0.94
CA LEU A 119 2.65 15.81 0.00
C LEU A 119 3.79 15.80 1.03
N TYR A 120 4.18 14.62 1.50
CA TYR A 120 5.33 14.46 2.37
C TYR A 120 6.63 14.90 1.70
N LEU A 121 6.90 14.44 0.47
CA LEU A 121 8.06 14.86 -0.33
C LEU A 121 8.09 16.38 -0.54
N LEU A 122 6.96 16.97 -0.91
CA LEU A 122 6.82 18.43 -1.05
C LEU A 122 7.16 19.15 0.26
N SER A 123 6.62 18.68 1.37
CA SER A 123 6.83 19.29 2.70
C SER A 123 8.30 19.28 3.09
N ILE A 124 8.99 18.14 2.96
CA ILE A 124 10.42 18.04 3.28
C ILE A 124 11.27 18.88 2.35
N SER A 125 10.92 18.93 1.06
CA SER A 125 11.66 19.72 0.07
C SER A 125 11.60 21.21 0.39
N ILE A 126 10.42 21.72 0.78
CA ILE A 126 10.23 23.12 1.19
C ILE A 126 10.98 23.41 2.49
N MET A 127 10.85 22.55 3.51
CA MET A 127 11.48 22.78 4.82
C MET A 127 13.01 22.81 4.76
N ASN A 128 13.61 22.07 3.83
CA ASN A 128 15.06 21.92 3.71
C ASN A 128 15.65 22.64 2.47
N ASN A 129 14.84 23.44 1.76
CA ASN A 129 15.23 24.16 0.53
C ASN A 129 15.88 23.24 -0.53
N LEU A 130 15.30 22.05 -0.74
CA LEU A 130 15.82 21.08 -1.72
C LEU A 130 15.33 21.41 -3.13
N SER A 131 16.15 21.10 -4.14
CA SER A 131 15.74 21.18 -5.54
C SER A 131 14.65 20.15 -5.84
N PHE A 132 13.45 20.61 -6.16
CA PHE A 132 12.32 19.73 -6.45
C PHE A 132 12.32 19.32 -7.92
N ASP A 133 12.63 18.06 -8.20
CA ASP A 133 12.52 17.48 -9.53
C ASP A 133 11.14 16.81 -9.72
N LEU A 134 10.25 17.51 -10.42
CA LEU A 134 8.90 17.04 -10.69
C LEU A 134 8.89 15.70 -11.47
N PHE A 135 9.84 15.49 -12.38
CA PHE A 135 9.88 14.28 -13.19
C PHE A 135 10.14 13.05 -12.33
N SER A 136 11.14 13.12 -11.44
CA SER A 136 11.45 12.02 -10.51
C SER A 136 10.31 11.74 -9.54
N VAL A 137 9.62 12.77 -9.04
CA VAL A 137 8.47 12.60 -8.13
C VAL A 137 7.29 11.94 -8.85
N LEU A 138 7.01 12.31 -10.10
CA LEU A 138 5.97 11.66 -10.90
C LEU A 138 6.33 10.20 -11.19
N LEU A 139 7.59 9.93 -11.55
CA LEU A 139 8.05 8.57 -11.81
C LEU A 139 7.95 7.69 -10.55
N PHE A 140 8.31 8.23 -9.39
CA PHE A 140 8.09 7.59 -8.09
C PHE A 140 6.60 7.30 -7.86
N PHE A 141 5.72 8.28 -8.06
CA PHE A 141 4.29 8.10 -7.84
C PHE A 141 3.69 7.02 -8.76
N PHE A 142 4.02 7.04 -10.06
CA PHE A 142 3.52 6.04 -11.00
C PHE A 142 4.08 4.64 -10.72
N SER A 143 5.37 4.52 -10.41
CA SER A 143 5.98 3.23 -10.06
C SER A 143 5.34 2.64 -8.80
N TYR A 144 5.12 3.47 -7.77
CA TYR A 144 4.37 3.10 -6.57
C TYR A 144 2.96 2.60 -6.88
N LEU A 145 2.21 3.29 -7.75
CA LEU A 145 0.84 2.88 -8.11
C LEU A 145 0.81 1.54 -8.84
N VAL A 146 1.71 1.33 -9.80
CA VAL A 146 1.78 0.09 -10.57
C VAL A 146 2.13 -1.08 -9.66
N ALA A 147 3.16 -0.93 -8.82
CA ALA A 147 3.57 -1.97 -7.87
C ALA A 147 2.44 -2.29 -6.88
N SER A 148 1.81 -1.27 -6.31
CA SER A 148 0.71 -1.45 -5.36
C SER A 148 -0.53 -2.08 -6.01
N PHE A 149 -0.82 -1.76 -7.28
CA PHE A 149 -1.93 -2.38 -8.01
C PHE A 149 -1.75 -3.89 -8.14
N VAL A 150 -0.57 -4.36 -8.54
CA VAL A 150 -0.24 -5.79 -8.64
C VAL A 150 -0.40 -6.48 -7.28
N LEU A 151 0.10 -5.86 -6.21
CA LEU A 151 -0.03 -6.38 -4.86
C LEU A 151 -1.48 -6.43 -4.36
N VAL A 152 -2.29 -5.43 -4.69
CA VAL A 152 -3.72 -5.40 -4.33
C VAL A 152 -4.43 -6.56 -5.00
N GLU A 153 -4.27 -6.74 -6.32
CA GLU A 153 -4.88 -7.86 -7.06
C GLU A 153 -4.51 -9.21 -6.45
N LEU A 154 -3.21 -9.42 -6.18
CA LEU A 154 -2.69 -10.65 -5.58
C LEU A 154 -3.30 -10.91 -4.20
N HIS A 155 -3.23 -9.94 -3.27
CA HIS A 155 -3.70 -10.14 -1.91
C HIS A 155 -5.24 -10.18 -1.81
N LEU A 156 -5.94 -9.49 -2.70
CA LEU A 156 -7.40 -9.52 -2.78
C LEU A 156 -7.88 -10.87 -3.30
N ALA A 157 -7.22 -11.43 -4.32
CA ALA A 157 -7.49 -12.79 -4.79
C ALA A 157 -7.26 -13.82 -3.68
N ILE A 158 -6.09 -13.80 -3.02
CA ILE A 158 -5.78 -14.71 -1.91
C ILE A 158 -6.85 -14.63 -0.84
N SER A 159 -7.18 -13.42 -0.39
CA SER A 159 -8.14 -13.25 0.70
C SER A 159 -9.56 -13.65 0.33
N LEU A 160 -9.94 -13.70 -0.95
CA LEU A 160 -11.24 -14.22 -1.37
C LEU A 160 -11.31 -15.74 -1.23
N PHE A 161 -10.25 -16.43 -1.63
CA PHE A 161 -10.18 -17.90 -1.59
C PHE A 161 -9.85 -18.45 -0.21
N THR A 162 -9.32 -17.63 0.71
CA THR A 162 -9.00 -18.05 2.08
C THR A 162 -10.02 -17.52 3.09
N GLU A 163 -10.71 -18.41 3.80
CA GLU A 163 -11.57 -18.00 4.92
C GLU A 163 -10.76 -17.47 6.11
N LYS A 164 -9.54 -17.97 6.33
CA LYS A 164 -8.63 -17.55 7.40
C LYS A 164 -7.73 -16.39 6.94
N GLN A 165 -8.07 -15.17 7.37
CA GLN A 165 -7.36 -13.94 7.00
C GLN A 165 -5.90 -13.91 7.48
N SER A 166 -5.56 -14.70 8.52
CA SER A 166 -4.18 -14.85 8.97
C SER A 166 -3.23 -15.33 7.87
N ILE A 167 -3.71 -16.13 6.91
CA ILE A 167 -2.89 -16.64 5.80
C ILE A 167 -2.44 -15.48 4.89
N GLY A 168 -3.38 -14.61 4.51
CA GLY A 168 -3.06 -13.43 3.69
C GLY A 168 -2.07 -12.49 4.36
N ILE A 169 -2.18 -12.32 5.68
CA ILE A 169 -1.28 -11.48 6.48
C ILE A 169 0.11 -12.11 6.59
N ILE A 170 0.23 -13.43 6.81
CA ILE A 170 1.52 -14.13 6.86
C ILE A 170 2.25 -14.04 5.51
N LEU A 171 1.52 -14.19 4.40
CA LEU A 171 2.11 -14.02 3.07
C LEU A 171 2.58 -12.58 2.84
N ALA A 172 1.82 -11.60 3.32
CA ALA A 172 2.20 -10.19 3.24
C ALA A 172 3.45 -9.89 4.08
N LEU A 173 3.56 -10.47 5.29
CA LEU A 173 4.75 -10.42 6.13
C LEU A 173 5.97 -11.01 5.40
N GLY A 174 5.82 -12.19 4.80
CA GLY A 174 6.89 -12.80 3.99
C GLY A 174 7.31 -11.92 2.82
N GLY A 175 6.34 -11.35 2.11
CA GLY A 175 6.56 -10.39 1.02
C GLY A 175 7.32 -9.15 1.47
N SER A 176 6.97 -8.57 2.62
CA SER A 176 7.69 -7.43 3.22
C SER A 176 9.16 -7.72 3.50
N PHE A 177 9.49 -8.93 3.98
CA PHE A 177 10.88 -9.32 4.16
C PHE A 177 11.61 -9.49 2.83
N ILE A 178 10.95 -10.08 1.83
CA ILE A 178 11.51 -10.22 0.48
C ILE A 178 11.77 -8.83 -0.13
N GLY A 179 10.84 -7.89 0.00
CA GLY A 179 10.97 -6.51 -0.49
C GLY A 179 12.10 -5.73 0.17
N LEU A 180 12.35 -5.95 1.45
CA LEU A 180 13.50 -5.36 2.15
C LEU A 180 14.83 -5.92 1.62
N VAL A 181 14.91 -7.24 1.40
CA VAL A 181 16.12 -7.90 0.91
C VAL A 181 16.36 -7.59 -0.58
N SER A 182 15.29 -7.45 -1.38
CA SER A 182 15.37 -7.09 -2.79
C SER A 182 15.88 -5.66 -3.00
N GLY A 183 15.57 -4.72 -2.08
CA GLY A 183 15.99 -3.32 -2.14
C GLY A 183 17.50 -3.04 -2.09
N GLY A 184 18.35 -4.05 -1.92
CA GLY A 184 19.81 -3.84 -1.97
C GLY A 184 20.69 -5.08 -1.97
N MET A 185 20.16 -6.27 -1.70
CA MET A 185 20.97 -7.49 -1.50
C MET A 185 20.84 -8.52 -2.62
N LEU A 186 19.72 -8.52 -3.38
CA LEU A 186 19.48 -9.52 -4.42
C LEU A 186 19.94 -9.06 -5.81
N PRO A 187 20.44 -9.97 -6.67
CA PRO A 187 20.68 -9.68 -8.07
C PRO A 187 19.41 -9.23 -8.81
N LYS A 188 19.53 -8.27 -9.72
CA LYS A 188 18.41 -7.68 -10.48
C LYS A 188 17.53 -8.71 -11.20
N ILE A 189 18.10 -9.85 -11.62
CA ILE A 189 17.36 -10.91 -12.32
C ILE A 189 16.25 -11.50 -11.43
N PHE A 190 16.51 -11.66 -10.13
CA PHE A 190 15.54 -12.22 -9.19
C PHE A 190 14.47 -11.19 -8.79
N GLN A 191 14.85 -9.91 -8.73
CA GLN A 191 13.92 -8.82 -8.41
C GLN A 191 12.81 -8.70 -9.45
N LEU A 192 13.08 -9.05 -10.72
CA LEU A 192 12.09 -8.96 -11.80
C LEU A 192 10.91 -9.95 -11.63
N PHE A 193 11.14 -11.09 -10.99
CA PHE A 193 10.13 -12.14 -10.81
C PHE A 193 9.35 -12.04 -9.50
N LEU A 194 9.77 -11.13 -8.60
CA LEU A 194 9.15 -10.94 -7.31
C LEU A 194 8.13 -9.79 -7.39
N PRO A 195 6.87 -10.01 -6.97
CA PRO A 195 5.86 -8.96 -6.97
C PRO A 195 6.03 -7.96 -5.80
N TRP A 196 6.97 -8.22 -4.89
CA TRP A 196 7.31 -7.45 -3.68
C TRP A 196 8.70 -6.83 -3.82
#